data_AF-L0I9L5-F1
#
_entry.id   AF-L0I9L5-F1
#
_cell.length_a   1.000
_cell.length_b   1.000
_cell.length_c   1.000
_cell.angle_alpha   90.00
_cell.angle_beta   90.00
_cell.angle_gamma   90.00
#
_symmetry.space_group_name_H-M   'P 1'
#
loop_
_entity.id
_entity.type
_entity.pdbx_description
1 polymer ?
#
loop_
_entity_poly.entity_id
_entity_poly.type
_entity_poly.pdbx_seq_one_letter_code
_entity_poly.pdbx_strand_id
1 'polypeptide(L)'
;MRPSRRTVLKVAGGVGLGGAGVAYWQRRWLRRRDDLDAIETTLDVTVPTVPNPVTVTDAHLDAAYSWAREHVETTEREFPESEVGSNRLEHATEDLTGQAPDEVDDGAARHEALTQYTLAVSSSAMARGYPVETEDQPPSDELEAAHETLSDDLDAVDPRYAGESLTGTVVQAGHADSRWATAASNHSRAADYLADDRFSHDVTWETVEIGRFELDNAEWFREGLATDDAVDRTAALEDCDERLAEHIESATDGVQWEYEPNVYARAYDRWRGVQMDHLGQPDHARDVGRVALVVLIQAERATVAETLAEFDDVPGWGGSRDVDTELLDDAAELVAEKRAASDRLAATADAVGSDPLGAHLLRQAIQNVEQADSSLDRLRENVRSDDSEQWQAELDRAALQYRGAAADADAIPTIVSLVADEG
;
A
#
# COMPACT_ATOMS: atom_id res chain seq x y z
N MET A 1 -21.14 -69.37 -32.34
CA MET A 1 -19.81 -69.98 -32.60
C MET A 1 -18.76 -69.20 -31.82
N ARG A 2 -17.64 -69.87 -31.53
CA ARG A 2 -16.69 -69.65 -30.43
C ARG A 2 -16.01 -68.25 -30.35
N PRO A 3 -15.33 -67.97 -29.22
CA PRO A 3 -15.22 -66.68 -28.53
C PRO A 3 -13.78 -66.13 -28.51
N SER A 4 -13.49 -65.28 -27.51
CA SER A 4 -12.20 -64.94 -26.86
C SER A 4 -11.82 -63.47 -27.07
N ARG A 5 -11.13 -62.76 -26.18
CA ARG A 5 -10.74 -62.84 -24.76
C ARG A 5 -9.79 -61.63 -24.58
N ARG A 6 -9.63 -61.16 -23.34
CA ARG A 6 -8.51 -60.36 -22.76
C ARG A 6 -8.86 -58.91 -22.49
N THR A 7 -8.58 -58.31 -21.34
CA THR A 7 -8.12 -58.79 -20.03
C THR A 7 -8.44 -57.60 -19.12
N VAL A 8 -9.41 -57.72 -18.20
CA VAL A 8 -9.50 -56.77 -17.08
C VAL A 8 -8.33 -57.13 -16.17
N LEU A 9 -7.28 -56.31 -16.24
CA LEU A 9 -6.12 -56.43 -15.37
C LEU A 9 -6.54 -56.01 -13.95
N LYS A 10 -7.04 -56.99 -13.20
CA LYS A 10 -6.81 -57.06 -11.75
C LYS A 10 -5.35 -57.50 -11.58
N VAL A 11 -4.50 -56.56 -11.17
CA VAL A 11 -3.35 -56.89 -10.31
C VAL A 11 -3.67 -56.32 -8.95
N ALA A 12 -3.72 -57.25 -8.00
CA ALA A 12 -3.80 -57.00 -6.58
C ALA A 12 -2.42 -56.62 -6.03
N GLY A 13 -2.43 -55.88 -4.93
CA GLY A 13 -1.49 -56.12 -3.84
C GLY A 13 -0.49 -55.02 -3.57
N GLY A 14 -0.70 -54.37 -2.42
CA GLY A 14 0.40 -53.97 -1.53
C GLY A 14 0.95 -52.57 -1.77
N VAL A 15 0.89 -51.77 -0.70
CA VAL A 15 1.50 -50.42 -0.54
C VAL A 15 0.72 -49.31 -1.25
N GLY A 16 -0.01 -48.48 -0.49
CA GLY A 16 -0.71 -47.36 -1.13
C GLY A 16 -1.60 -46.48 -0.27
N LEU A 17 -1.30 -46.24 1.01
CA LEU A 17 -1.91 -45.11 1.74
C LEU A 17 -1.54 -43.74 1.13
N GLY A 18 -0.62 -43.69 0.16
CA GLY A 18 -0.32 -42.49 -0.66
C GLY A 18 -1.11 -42.34 -1.97
N GLY A 19 -1.84 -43.36 -2.44
CA GLY A 19 -2.50 -43.34 -3.76
C GLY A 19 -3.90 -42.70 -3.79
N ALA A 20 -4.63 -42.77 -2.67
CA ALA A 20 -5.94 -42.12 -2.53
C ALA A 20 -5.81 -40.59 -2.54
N GLY A 21 -4.74 -40.06 -1.94
CA GLY A 21 -4.31 -38.67 -2.11
C GLY A 21 -4.08 -38.39 -3.59
N VAL A 22 -3.14 -39.08 -4.26
CA VAL A 22 -2.78 -38.83 -5.68
C VAL A 22 -3.96 -38.87 -6.65
N ALA A 23 -4.90 -39.81 -6.48
CA ALA A 23 -6.09 -39.89 -7.35
C ALA A 23 -7.17 -38.84 -7.02
N TYR A 24 -7.21 -38.33 -5.78
CA TYR A 24 -8.02 -37.18 -5.40
C TYR A 24 -7.38 -35.88 -5.93
N TRP A 25 -6.06 -35.73 -5.79
CA TRP A 25 -5.24 -34.65 -6.33
C TRP A 25 -5.41 -34.49 -7.84
N GLN A 26 -5.27 -35.59 -8.59
CA GLN A 26 -5.44 -35.57 -10.05
C GLN A 26 -6.86 -35.19 -10.45
N ARG A 27 -7.88 -35.58 -9.69
CA ARG A 27 -9.28 -35.23 -10.00
C ARG A 27 -9.61 -33.77 -9.71
N ARG A 28 -9.04 -33.20 -8.65
CA ARG A 28 -9.20 -31.78 -8.31
C ARG A 28 -8.48 -30.89 -9.33
N TRP A 29 -7.24 -31.23 -9.67
CA TRP A 29 -6.46 -30.53 -10.69
C TRP A 29 -7.11 -30.60 -12.08
N LEU A 30 -7.60 -31.77 -12.50
CA LEU A 30 -8.30 -31.91 -13.79
C LEU A 30 -9.62 -31.14 -13.87
N ARG A 31 -10.28 -30.89 -12.73
CA ARG A 31 -11.52 -30.09 -12.69
C ARG A 31 -11.27 -28.58 -12.75
N ARG A 32 -10.11 -28.12 -12.27
CA ARG A 32 -9.72 -26.70 -12.22
C ARG A 32 -8.81 -26.29 -13.37
N ARG A 33 -8.65 -27.16 -14.37
CA ARG A 33 -7.70 -26.89 -15.46
C ARG A 33 -8.13 -25.65 -16.26
N ASP A 34 -9.41 -25.52 -16.54
CA ASP A 34 -9.94 -24.39 -17.30
C ASP A 34 -9.79 -23.09 -16.48
N ASP A 35 -10.03 -23.14 -15.16
CA ASP A 35 -9.77 -22.02 -14.25
C ASP A 35 -8.30 -21.63 -14.21
N LEU A 36 -7.39 -22.61 -14.20
CA LEU A 36 -5.95 -22.37 -14.20
C LEU A 36 -5.49 -21.70 -15.49
N ASP A 37 -5.95 -22.20 -16.63
CA ASP A 37 -5.66 -21.61 -17.94
C ASP A 37 -6.22 -20.16 -18.01
N ALA A 38 -7.37 -19.90 -17.38
CA ALA A 38 -7.96 -18.57 -17.28
C ALA A 38 -7.21 -17.63 -16.34
N ILE A 39 -6.75 -18.12 -15.17
CA ILE A 39 -5.87 -17.35 -14.26
C ILE A 39 -4.58 -16.99 -14.98
N GLU A 40 -3.93 -17.95 -15.64
CA GLU A 40 -2.70 -17.68 -16.42
C GLU A 40 -2.95 -16.62 -17.50
N THR A 41 -4.03 -16.76 -18.27
CA THR A 41 -4.41 -15.76 -19.29
C THR A 41 -4.72 -14.39 -18.69
N THR A 42 -5.32 -14.36 -17.49
CA THR A 42 -5.62 -13.13 -16.75
C THR A 42 -4.31 -12.46 -16.32
N LEU A 43 -3.39 -13.20 -15.71
CA LEU A 43 -2.09 -12.67 -15.27
C LEU A 43 -1.25 -12.14 -16.44
N ASP A 44 -1.42 -12.69 -17.65
CA ASP A 44 -0.77 -12.22 -18.88
C ASP A 44 -1.32 -10.89 -19.43
N VAL A 45 -2.49 -10.41 -18.95
CA VAL A 45 -3.02 -9.09 -19.32
C VAL A 45 -2.21 -8.01 -18.58
N THR A 46 -1.49 -7.18 -19.33
CA THR A 46 -0.75 -6.04 -18.79
C THR A 46 -1.68 -4.89 -18.41
N VAL A 47 -1.36 -4.22 -17.30
CA VAL A 47 -1.92 -2.92 -16.91
C VAL A 47 -0.97 -1.79 -17.28
N PRO A 48 -1.45 -0.56 -17.52
CA PRO A 48 -0.58 0.58 -17.81
C PRO A 48 0.34 0.89 -16.61
N THR A 49 1.55 1.37 -16.91
CA THR A 49 2.45 1.91 -15.89
C THR A 49 2.26 3.42 -15.78
N VAL A 50 2.11 3.91 -14.55
CA VAL A 50 1.92 5.34 -14.25
C VAL A 50 3.11 5.84 -13.43
N PRO A 51 3.80 6.93 -13.84
CA PRO A 51 4.90 7.52 -13.10
C PRO A 51 4.50 7.84 -11.64
N ASN A 52 5.45 7.81 -10.72
CA ASN A 52 5.20 8.27 -9.36
C ASN A 52 4.97 9.80 -9.39
N PRO A 53 3.84 10.30 -8.88
CA PRO A 53 3.51 11.72 -8.93
C PRO A 53 4.25 12.55 -7.87
N VAL A 54 4.86 11.90 -6.88
CA VAL A 54 5.70 12.56 -5.87
C VAL A 54 7.11 12.69 -6.43
N THR A 55 7.61 13.91 -6.46
CA THR A 55 8.95 14.21 -6.97
C THR A 55 9.99 13.97 -5.87
N VAL A 56 11.02 13.22 -6.23
CA VAL A 56 12.26 13.04 -5.44
C VAL A 56 13.39 13.63 -6.25
N THR A 57 14.08 14.62 -5.69
CA THR A 57 15.19 15.31 -6.37
C THR A 57 16.51 14.58 -6.13
N ASP A 58 17.53 14.83 -6.95
CA ASP A 58 18.87 14.28 -6.73
C ASP A 58 19.45 14.74 -5.39
N ALA A 59 19.25 16.00 -5.02
CA ALA A 59 19.69 16.55 -3.74
C ALA A 59 19.03 15.84 -2.54
N HIS A 60 17.74 15.49 -2.66
CA HIS A 60 17.03 14.70 -1.65
C HIS A 60 17.62 13.30 -1.54
N LEU A 61 17.84 12.59 -2.66
CA LEU A 61 18.47 11.27 -2.62
C LEU A 61 19.87 11.31 -2.03
N ASP A 62 20.69 12.27 -2.43
CA ASP A 62 22.06 12.44 -1.92
C ASP A 62 22.07 12.67 -0.41
N ALA A 63 21.16 13.52 0.08
CA ALA A 63 21.03 13.82 1.51
C ALA A 63 20.55 12.60 2.30
N ALA A 64 19.48 11.94 1.84
CA ALA A 64 18.92 10.76 2.49
C ALA A 64 19.93 9.60 2.51
N TYR A 65 20.65 9.38 1.41
CA TYR A 65 21.73 8.39 1.32
C TYR A 65 22.88 8.73 2.29
N SER A 66 23.33 9.99 2.29
CA SER A 66 24.43 10.43 3.15
C SER A 66 24.09 10.26 4.63
N TRP A 67 22.85 10.59 5.02
CA TRP A 67 22.34 10.40 6.36
C TRP A 67 22.32 8.92 6.75
N ALA A 68 21.71 8.06 5.93
CA ALA A 68 21.62 6.62 6.20
C ALA A 68 23.01 5.97 6.28
N ARG A 69 23.92 6.37 5.38
CA ARG A 69 25.31 5.91 5.38
C ARG A 69 26.07 6.35 6.63
N GLU A 70 25.97 7.62 7.02
CA GLU A 70 26.63 8.13 8.23
C GLU A 70 26.12 7.42 9.49
N HIS A 71 24.82 7.14 9.54
CA HIS A 71 24.19 6.41 10.64
C HIS A 71 24.75 4.98 10.76
N VAL A 72 24.84 4.25 9.64
CA VAL A 72 25.42 2.90 9.58
C VAL A 72 26.91 2.90 9.95
N GLU A 73 27.71 3.77 9.34
CA GLU A 73 29.15 3.86 9.59
C GLU A 73 29.47 4.25 11.05
N THR A 74 28.63 5.08 11.67
CA THR A 74 28.77 5.45 13.07
C THR A 74 28.45 4.28 13.99
N THR A 75 27.37 3.56 13.70
CA THR A 75 26.99 2.37 14.47
C THR A 75 28.07 1.28 14.38
N GLU A 76 28.60 1.00 13.18
CA GLU A 76 29.69 0.03 12.98
C GLU A 76 30.96 0.39 13.78
N ARG A 77 31.29 1.68 13.84
CA ARG A 77 32.48 2.17 14.54
C ARG A 77 32.36 2.05 16.05
N GLU A 78 31.17 2.30 16.58
CA GLU A 78 30.91 2.28 18.02
C GLU A 78 30.67 0.87 18.55
N PHE A 79 30.14 -0.04 17.72
CA PHE A 79 29.74 -1.40 18.12
C PHE A 79 30.37 -2.53 17.27
N PRO A 80 31.71 -2.60 17.15
CA PRO A 80 32.40 -3.52 16.23
C PRO A 80 32.33 -5.02 16.61
N GLU A 81 31.86 -5.39 17.81
CA GLU A 81 31.95 -6.76 18.35
C GLU A 81 30.59 -7.48 18.56
N SER A 82 29.47 -6.91 18.10
CA SER A 82 28.14 -7.53 18.26
C SER A 82 27.84 -8.52 17.12
N GLU A 83 27.93 -9.85 17.34
CA GLU A 83 27.64 -10.86 16.30
C GLU A 83 26.22 -10.71 15.69
N VAL A 84 25.22 -10.30 16.48
CA VAL A 84 23.84 -10.08 16.02
C VAL A 84 23.71 -8.74 15.29
N GLY A 85 24.41 -7.71 15.76
CA GLY A 85 24.47 -6.40 15.11
C GLY A 85 25.22 -6.45 13.78
N SER A 86 26.27 -7.27 13.67
CA SER A 86 27.09 -7.38 12.46
C SER A 86 26.32 -7.85 11.23
N ASN A 87 25.42 -8.84 11.36
CA ASN A 87 24.61 -9.28 10.21
C ASN A 87 23.61 -8.20 9.77
N ARG A 88 23.02 -7.45 10.72
CA ARG A 88 22.10 -6.35 10.42
C ARG A 88 22.82 -5.19 9.70
N LEU A 89 24.03 -4.85 10.16
CA LEU A 89 24.85 -3.81 9.56
C LEU A 89 25.42 -4.23 8.21
N GLU A 90 25.78 -5.51 8.03
CA GLU A 90 26.18 -6.05 6.73
C GLU A 90 25.07 -5.90 5.70
N HIS A 91 23.83 -6.29 6.04
CA HIS A 91 22.67 -6.08 5.16
C HIS A 91 22.41 -4.60 4.86
N ALA A 92 22.44 -3.72 5.88
CA ALA A 92 22.28 -2.28 5.68
C ALA A 92 23.35 -1.69 4.74
N THR A 93 24.60 -2.12 4.89
CA THR A 93 25.72 -1.70 4.04
C THR A 93 25.58 -2.23 2.60
N GLU A 94 25.14 -3.48 2.44
CA GLU A 94 24.83 -4.08 1.13
C GLU A 94 23.70 -3.31 0.42
N ASP A 95 22.59 -3.04 1.13
CA ASP A 95 21.43 -2.31 0.61
C ASP A 95 21.81 -0.89 0.17
N LEU A 96 22.60 -0.17 0.99
CA LEU A 96 23.11 1.16 0.63
C LEU A 96 24.07 1.12 -0.54
N THR A 97 24.98 0.15 -0.59
CA THR A 97 25.97 0.06 -1.68
C THR A 97 25.29 -0.25 -3.01
N GLY A 98 24.23 -1.06 -3.01
CA GLY A 98 23.45 -1.38 -4.21
C GLY A 98 22.50 -0.28 -4.68
N GLN A 99 22.34 0.80 -3.91
CA GLN A 99 21.40 1.90 -4.15
C GLN A 99 22.09 3.27 -4.01
N ALA A 100 23.36 3.39 -4.40
CA ALA A 100 24.04 4.69 -4.39
C ALA A 100 23.33 5.68 -5.33
N PRO A 101 23.18 6.98 -4.99
CA PRO A 101 22.38 7.93 -5.76
C PRO A 101 22.71 7.98 -7.26
N ASP A 102 24.00 7.93 -7.61
CA ASP A 102 24.49 7.92 -9.00
C ASP A 102 24.10 6.66 -9.80
N GLU A 103 23.67 5.60 -9.12
CA GLU A 103 23.28 4.31 -9.68
C GLU A 103 21.75 4.11 -9.71
N VAL A 104 20.99 5.03 -9.12
CA VAL A 104 19.52 4.96 -9.05
C VAL A 104 18.92 5.60 -10.31
N ASP A 105 18.17 4.79 -11.07
CA ASP A 105 17.45 5.27 -12.25
C ASP A 105 16.33 6.28 -11.87
N ASP A 106 15.95 7.14 -12.83
CA ASP A 106 14.83 8.08 -12.67
C ASP A 106 13.50 7.35 -12.36
N GLY A 107 12.56 8.08 -11.75
CA GLY A 107 11.17 7.63 -11.59
C GLY A 107 10.95 6.76 -10.37
N ALA A 108 10.44 5.53 -10.56
CA ALA A 108 10.03 4.67 -9.45
C ALA A 108 11.20 4.17 -8.59
N ALA A 109 12.38 3.98 -9.20
CA ALA A 109 13.58 3.52 -8.50
C ALA A 109 14.06 4.52 -7.43
N ARG A 110 13.84 5.83 -7.61
CA ARG A 110 14.13 6.85 -6.57
C ARG A 110 13.35 6.61 -5.28
N HIS A 111 12.07 6.26 -5.38
CA HIS A 111 11.21 5.99 -4.21
C HIS A 111 11.57 4.67 -3.54
N GLU A 112 11.94 3.67 -4.34
CA GLU A 112 12.48 2.41 -3.83
C GLU A 112 13.79 2.65 -3.07
N ALA A 113 14.70 3.46 -3.60
CA ALA A 113 15.94 3.83 -2.93
C ALA A 113 15.69 4.50 -1.56
N LEU A 114 14.78 5.49 -1.48
CA LEU A 114 14.41 6.10 -0.18
C LEU A 114 13.87 5.05 0.81
N THR A 115 13.10 4.08 0.33
CA THR A 115 12.61 2.97 1.17
C THR A 115 13.77 2.10 1.67
N GLN A 116 14.74 1.78 0.80
CA GLN A 116 15.94 1.04 1.19
C GLN A 116 16.79 1.82 2.20
N TYR A 117 16.87 3.14 2.07
CA TYR A 117 17.57 3.99 3.04
C TYR A 117 16.89 3.92 4.41
N THR A 118 15.55 4.02 4.47
CA THR A 118 14.81 3.82 5.74
C THR A 118 15.07 2.43 6.35
N LEU A 119 15.13 1.37 5.52
CA LEU A 119 15.41 0.01 5.99
C LEU A 119 16.84 -0.16 6.52
N ALA A 120 17.82 0.49 5.88
CA ALA A 120 19.20 0.53 6.35
C ALA A 120 19.31 1.25 7.71
N VAL A 121 18.58 2.36 7.88
CA VAL A 121 18.47 3.11 9.14
C VAL A 121 17.85 2.26 10.23
N SER A 122 16.71 1.62 9.95
CA SER A 122 16.05 0.66 10.86
C SER A 122 17.02 -0.42 11.33
N SER A 123 17.69 -1.07 10.38
CA SER A 123 18.65 -2.16 10.66
C SER A 123 19.84 -1.69 11.50
N SER A 124 20.36 -0.50 11.21
CA SER A 124 21.44 0.13 11.96
C SER A 124 21.00 0.51 13.38
N ALA A 125 19.84 1.12 13.55
CA ALA A 125 19.32 1.52 14.85
C ALA A 125 19.01 0.31 15.74
N MET A 126 18.43 -0.75 15.17
CA MET A 126 18.28 -2.04 15.84
C MET A 126 19.64 -2.64 16.25
N ALA A 127 20.68 -2.51 15.43
CA ALA A 127 22.02 -3.01 15.76
C ALA A 127 22.66 -2.25 16.94
N ARG A 128 22.34 -0.95 17.06
CA ARG A 128 22.76 -0.07 18.15
C ARG A 128 22.14 -0.43 19.50
N GLY A 129 20.85 -0.76 19.54
CA GLY A 129 20.17 -1.09 20.81
C GLY A 129 20.62 -2.41 21.44
N TYR A 130 21.08 -3.37 20.63
CA TYR A 130 21.44 -4.72 21.10
C TYR A 130 22.65 -4.78 22.07
N PRO A 131 23.78 -4.05 21.85
CA PRO A 131 24.91 -4.04 22.77
C PRO A 131 24.81 -3.02 23.92
N VAL A 132 24.03 -1.95 23.78
CA VAL A 132 24.01 -0.83 24.74
C VAL A 132 23.08 -1.09 25.92
N GLU A 133 21.97 -1.80 25.73
CA GLU A 133 20.91 -1.83 26.74
C GLU A 133 20.34 -3.25 26.94
N THR A 134 20.86 -3.97 27.93
CA THR A 134 20.26 -5.24 28.39
C THR A 134 18.83 -4.98 28.90
N GLU A 135 17.89 -5.92 28.73
CA GLU A 135 16.46 -5.82 29.14
C GLU A 135 16.22 -5.28 30.58
N ASP A 136 17.21 -5.36 31.47
CA ASP A 136 17.13 -4.92 32.87
C ASP A 136 17.73 -3.51 33.17
N GLN A 137 18.20 -2.76 32.16
CA GLN A 137 18.80 -1.42 32.33
C GLN A 137 17.84 -0.32 31.88
N PRO A 138 17.89 0.88 32.48
CA PRO A 138 17.12 2.02 31.97
C PRO A 138 17.60 2.43 30.57
N PRO A 139 16.76 3.15 29.79
CA PRO A 139 17.16 3.78 28.54
C PRO A 139 18.46 4.57 28.68
N SER A 140 19.31 4.54 27.66
CA SER A 140 20.52 5.36 27.66
C SER A 140 20.19 6.85 27.51
N ASP A 141 21.01 7.71 28.13
CA ASP A 141 20.93 9.17 27.96
C ASP A 141 20.94 9.59 26.48
N GLU A 142 21.56 8.79 25.61
CA GLU A 142 21.63 9.04 24.17
C GLU A 142 20.31 8.76 23.46
N LEU A 143 19.62 7.67 23.82
CA LEU A 143 18.29 7.36 23.30
C LEU A 143 17.28 8.41 23.76
N GLU A 144 17.34 8.81 25.04
CA GLU A 144 16.51 9.88 25.58
C GLU A 144 16.76 11.20 24.85
N ALA A 145 18.03 11.56 24.60
CA ALA A 145 18.38 12.77 23.85
C ALA A 145 17.93 12.72 22.38
N ALA A 146 18.00 11.55 21.73
CA ALA A 146 17.51 11.38 20.36
C ALA A 146 15.98 11.50 20.29
N HIS A 147 15.26 10.97 21.29
CA HIS A 147 13.81 11.13 21.43
C HIS A 147 13.40 12.59 21.69
N GLU A 148 14.11 13.29 22.57
CA GLU A 148 13.90 14.73 22.84
C GLU A 148 14.16 15.57 21.57
N THR A 149 15.24 15.28 20.84
CA THR A 149 15.55 15.95 19.56
C THR A 149 14.42 15.75 18.54
N LEU A 150 13.90 14.52 18.41
CA LEU A 150 12.76 14.25 17.54
C LEU A 150 11.51 15.04 17.95
N SER A 151 11.24 15.18 19.26
CA SER A 151 10.14 16.01 19.77
C SER A 151 10.32 17.47 19.38
N ASP A 152 11.51 18.04 19.63
CA ASP A 152 11.83 19.44 19.32
C ASP A 152 11.71 19.72 17.82
N ASP A 153 12.21 18.81 16.98
CA ASP A 153 12.13 18.93 15.53
C ASP A 153 10.68 18.83 15.05
N LEU A 154 9.87 17.91 15.59
CA LEU A 154 8.44 17.80 15.26
C LEU A 154 7.67 19.08 15.58
N ASP A 155 7.96 19.70 16.73
CA ASP A 155 7.34 20.95 17.19
C ASP A 155 7.80 22.17 16.38
N ALA A 156 9.01 22.12 15.80
CA ALA A 156 9.54 23.19 14.95
C ALA A 156 8.91 23.24 13.55
N VAL A 157 8.29 22.15 13.10
CA VAL A 157 7.79 22.00 11.73
C VAL A 157 6.44 22.71 11.51
N ASP A 158 6.52 23.87 10.87
CA ASP A 158 5.40 24.69 10.41
C ASP A 158 4.92 24.25 9.00
N PRO A 159 3.69 23.73 8.83
CA PRO A 159 3.17 23.36 7.51
C PRO A 159 3.06 24.59 6.61
N ARG A 160 3.69 24.52 5.43
CA ARG A 160 3.56 25.54 4.39
C ARG A 160 3.20 24.88 3.07
N TYR A 161 2.18 25.43 2.42
CA TYR A 161 1.60 24.87 1.22
C TYR A 161 1.81 25.81 0.04
N ALA A 162 3.07 26.11 -0.28
CA ALA A 162 3.40 26.86 -1.49
C ALA A 162 3.55 25.89 -2.66
N GLY A 163 2.98 26.16 -3.83
CA GLY A 163 3.18 25.31 -5.00
C GLY A 163 2.60 25.90 -6.30
N GLU A 164 3.03 25.34 -7.43
CA GLU A 164 2.67 25.83 -8.77
C GLU A 164 1.22 25.51 -9.14
N SER A 165 0.69 24.37 -8.70
CA SER A 165 -0.70 23.95 -8.88
C SER A 165 -1.30 23.38 -7.59
N LEU A 166 -2.62 23.45 -7.45
CA LEU A 166 -3.31 22.86 -6.30
C LEU A 166 -3.18 21.33 -6.28
N THR A 167 -3.38 20.64 -7.40
CA THR A 167 -3.23 19.17 -7.49
C THR A 167 -1.82 18.70 -7.17
N GLY A 168 -0.79 19.42 -7.65
CA GLY A 168 0.61 19.14 -7.31
C GLY A 168 0.91 19.38 -5.82
N THR A 169 0.37 20.46 -5.25
CA THR A 169 0.53 20.76 -3.81
C THR A 169 -0.14 19.69 -2.95
N VAL A 170 -1.36 19.27 -3.29
CA VAL A 170 -2.09 18.19 -2.58
C VAL A 170 -1.26 16.91 -2.51
N VAL A 171 -0.70 16.47 -3.64
CA VAL A 171 0.06 15.22 -3.69
C VAL A 171 1.40 15.33 -2.98
N GLN A 172 2.20 16.34 -3.30
CA GLN A 172 3.56 16.46 -2.78
C GLN A 172 3.55 16.86 -1.29
N ALA A 173 2.75 17.85 -0.90
CA ALA A 173 2.65 18.25 0.51
C ALA A 173 1.84 17.24 1.33
N GLY A 174 0.84 16.58 0.74
CA GLY A 174 0.15 15.47 1.39
C GLY A 174 1.08 14.29 1.68
N HIS A 175 2.01 13.98 0.77
CA HIS A 175 3.05 12.99 1.03
C HIS A 175 3.98 13.43 2.16
N ALA A 176 4.45 14.69 2.15
CA ALA A 176 5.26 15.24 3.23
C ALA A 176 4.54 15.19 4.61
N ASP A 177 3.25 15.56 4.64
CA ASP A 177 2.45 15.53 5.86
C ASP A 177 2.20 14.09 6.35
N SER A 178 2.11 13.10 5.46
CA SER A 178 2.05 11.67 5.81
C SER A 178 3.36 11.16 6.43
N ARG A 179 4.51 11.61 5.91
CA ARG A 179 5.83 11.32 6.47
C ARG A 179 6.01 11.95 7.86
N TRP A 180 5.58 13.20 8.03
CA TRP A 180 5.52 13.85 9.34
C TRP A 180 4.60 13.09 10.32
N ALA A 181 3.42 12.64 9.88
CA ALA A 181 2.51 11.85 10.72
C ALA A 181 3.13 10.51 11.13
N THR A 182 3.92 9.88 10.26
CA THR A 182 4.70 8.68 10.57
C THR A 182 5.75 8.98 11.64
N ALA A 183 6.48 10.09 11.52
CA ALA A 183 7.43 10.55 12.53
C ALA A 183 6.77 10.82 13.90
N ALA A 184 5.62 11.50 13.93
CA ALA A 184 4.85 11.76 15.15
C ALA A 184 4.30 10.48 15.81
N SER A 185 3.86 9.51 14.99
CA SER A 185 3.43 8.19 15.45
C SER A 185 4.59 7.43 16.09
N ASN A 186 5.76 7.44 15.45
CA ASN A 186 6.97 6.84 15.99
C ASN A 186 7.43 7.51 17.29
N HIS A 187 7.43 8.85 17.36
CA HIS A 187 7.72 9.57 18.59
C HIS A 187 6.80 9.16 19.75
N SER A 188 5.49 9.04 19.49
CA SER A 188 4.49 8.62 20.48
C SER A 188 4.72 7.17 20.94
N ARG A 189 4.98 6.26 19.99
CA ARG A 189 5.31 4.85 20.30
C ARG A 189 6.60 4.72 21.09
N ALA A 190 7.63 5.49 20.74
CA ALA A 190 8.89 5.51 21.47
C ALA A 190 8.68 6.01 22.90
N ALA A 191 7.84 7.03 23.12
CA ALA A 191 7.50 7.49 24.47
C ALA A 191 6.83 6.39 25.32
N ASP A 192 5.93 5.59 24.72
CA ASP A 192 5.33 4.42 25.40
C ASP A 192 6.40 3.37 25.76
N TYR A 193 7.36 3.12 24.87
CA TYR A 193 8.44 2.15 25.11
C TYR A 193 9.43 2.62 26.17
N LEU A 194 9.77 3.91 26.19
CA LEU A 194 10.62 4.51 27.23
C LEU A 194 9.95 4.50 28.61
N ALA A 195 8.62 4.53 28.66
CA ALA A 195 7.85 4.52 29.92
C ALA A 195 7.54 3.11 30.46
N ASP A 196 7.67 2.05 29.66
CA ASP A 196 7.31 0.68 30.01
C ASP A 196 8.52 -0.26 29.89
N ASP A 197 8.99 -0.79 31.02
CA ASP A 197 10.13 -1.73 31.17
C ASP A 197 9.98 -3.06 30.38
N ARG A 198 8.93 -3.22 29.54
CA ARG A 198 8.60 -4.44 28.79
C ARG A 198 9.03 -4.41 27.34
N PHE A 199 9.48 -3.27 26.82
CA PHE A 199 9.89 -3.16 25.42
C PHE A 199 11.42 -3.23 25.28
N SER A 200 11.86 -3.88 24.21
CA SER A 200 13.29 -4.00 23.92
C SER A 200 13.82 -2.68 23.39
N HIS A 201 14.95 -2.22 23.94
CA HIS A 201 15.56 -0.95 23.57
C HIS A 201 16.00 -0.88 22.11
N ASP A 202 16.26 -2.02 21.44
CA ASP A 202 16.51 -2.06 20.00
C ASP A 202 15.30 -1.63 19.16
N VAL A 203 14.09 -1.99 19.59
CA VAL A 203 12.84 -1.52 18.97
C VAL A 203 12.62 -0.02 19.25
N THR A 204 12.98 0.46 20.43
CA THR A 204 12.88 1.89 20.75
C THR A 204 13.85 2.73 19.92
N TRP A 205 15.12 2.30 19.81
CA TRP A 205 16.11 2.92 18.93
C TRP A 205 15.65 2.95 17.47
N GLU A 206 15.20 1.81 16.96
CA GLU A 206 14.61 1.74 15.61
C GLU A 206 13.48 2.76 15.44
N THR A 207 12.54 2.78 16.39
CA THR A 207 11.36 3.65 16.30
C THR A 207 11.77 5.13 16.27
N VAL A 208 12.70 5.55 17.13
CA VAL A 208 13.20 6.93 17.17
C VAL A 208 13.92 7.31 15.87
N GLU A 209 14.85 6.48 15.40
CA GLU A 209 15.66 6.82 14.22
C GLU A 209 14.87 6.76 12.91
N ILE A 210 13.91 5.84 12.78
CA ILE A 210 12.94 5.91 11.67
C ILE A 210 12.14 7.21 11.78
N GLY A 211 11.68 7.60 12.98
CA GLY A 211 10.96 8.85 13.18
C GLY A 211 11.75 10.08 12.70
N ARG A 212 13.04 10.16 13.04
CA ARG A 212 13.95 11.24 12.61
C ARG A 212 14.17 11.23 11.11
N PHE A 213 14.40 10.07 10.51
CA PHE A 213 14.61 9.94 9.06
C PHE A 213 13.35 10.29 8.26
N GLU A 214 12.17 9.86 8.71
CA GLU A 214 10.89 10.21 8.07
C GLU A 214 10.57 11.71 8.19
N LEU A 215 11.00 12.35 9.29
CA LEU A 215 10.87 13.80 9.45
C LEU A 215 11.77 14.57 8.48
N ASP A 216 13.04 14.18 8.34
CA ASP A 216 13.97 14.76 7.36
C ASP A 216 13.43 14.61 5.92
N ASN A 217 12.92 13.42 5.56
CA ASN A 217 12.26 13.20 4.29
C ASN A 217 11.04 14.11 4.08
N ALA A 218 10.23 14.33 5.12
CA ALA A 218 9.08 15.24 5.04
C ALA A 218 9.52 16.67 4.68
N GLU A 219 10.63 17.15 5.23
CA GLU A 219 11.18 18.47 4.91
C GLU A 219 11.64 18.55 3.45
N TRP A 220 12.41 17.56 2.98
CA TRP A 220 12.84 17.49 1.57
C TRP A 220 11.67 17.47 0.58
N PHE A 221 10.61 16.73 0.88
CA PHE A 221 9.42 16.72 0.03
C PHE A 221 8.75 18.10 -0.04
N ARG A 222 8.76 18.89 1.06
CA ARG A 222 8.27 20.28 1.06
C ARG A 222 9.22 21.23 0.34
N GLU A 223 10.53 21.05 0.47
CA GLU A 223 11.51 21.85 -0.29
C GLU A 223 11.30 21.69 -1.80
N GLY A 224 10.93 20.49 -2.25
CA GLY A 224 10.59 20.22 -3.65
C GLY A 224 9.43 21.04 -4.20
N LEU A 225 8.62 21.67 -3.34
CA LEU A 225 7.52 22.55 -3.74
C LEU A 225 7.92 24.03 -3.87
N ALA A 226 9.07 24.42 -3.30
CA ALA A 226 9.49 25.81 -3.25
C ALA A 226 10.18 26.23 -4.56
N THR A 227 9.37 26.63 -5.56
CA THR A 227 9.85 27.21 -6.82
C THR A 227 9.63 28.72 -6.89
N ASP A 228 10.24 29.39 -7.86
CA ASP A 228 10.08 30.85 -8.07
C ASP A 228 8.62 31.24 -8.41
N ASP A 229 7.85 30.29 -8.95
CA ASP A 229 6.44 30.46 -9.35
C ASP A 229 5.45 29.94 -8.30
N ALA A 230 5.94 29.47 -7.14
CA ALA A 230 5.10 28.92 -6.09
C ALA A 230 4.21 29.99 -5.43
N VAL A 231 2.93 29.65 -5.26
CA VAL A 231 1.94 30.50 -4.58
C VAL A 231 1.43 29.78 -3.34
N ASP A 232 1.15 30.50 -2.26
CA ASP A 232 0.49 29.95 -1.07
C ASP A 232 -0.90 29.41 -1.42
N ARG A 233 -1.09 28.10 -1.22
CA ARG A 233 -2.30 27.33 -1.53
C ARG A 233 -3.11 26.98 -0.29
N THR A 234 -2.74 27.47 0.90
CA THR A 234 -3.38 27.08 2.17
C THR A 234 -4.90 27.28 2.14
N ALA A 235 -5.39 28.48 1.77
CA ALA A 235 -6.82 28.76 1.68
C ALA A 235 -7.53 27.92 0.59
N ALA A 236 -6.85 27.66 -0.53
CA ALA A 236 -7.41 26.83 -1.59
C ALA A 236 -7.52 25.35 -1.19
N LEU A 237 -6.62 24.86 -0.33
CA LEU A 237 -6.71 23.53 0.26
C LEU A 237 -7.89 23.43 1.25
N GLU A 238 -8.11 24.46 2.08
CA GLU A 238 -9.26 24.51 2.99
C GLU A 238 -10.60 24.52 2.21
N ASP A 239 -10.73 25.36 1.19
CA ASP A 239 -11.91 25.39 0.32
C ASP A 239 -12.11 24.03 -0.40
N CYS A 240 -11.01 23.38 -0.78
CA CYS A 240 -11.05 22.06 -1.41
C CYS A 240 -11.47 20.95 -0.42
N ASP A 241 -11.06 21.02 0.84
CA ASP A 241 -11.49 20.09 1.91
C ASP A 241 -13.01 20.12 2.08
N GLU A 242 -13.59 21.33 2.13
CA GLU A 242 -15.04 21.52 2.24
C GLU A 242 -15.77 20.96 1.01
N ARG A 243 -15.31 21.31 -0.20
CA ARG A 243 -15.91 20.86 -1.46
C ARG A 243 -15.88 19.34 -1.63
N LEU A 244 -14.78 18.69 -1.26
CA LEU A 244 -14.69 17.22 -1.31
C LEU A 244 -15.57 16.57 -0.24
N ALA A 245 -15.68 17.16 0.96
CA ALA A 245 -16.55 16.64 2.01
C ALA A 245 -18.03 16.68 1.58
N GLU A 246 -18.49 17.80 1.01
CA GLU A 246 -19.85 17.94 0.46
C GLU A 246 -20.10 16.94 -0.67
N HIS A 247 -19.11 16.73 -1.54
CA HIS A 247 -19.21 15.78 -2.64
C HIS A 247 -19.33 14.33 -2.13
N ILE A 248 -18.50 13.92 -1.16
CA ILE A 248 -18.59 12.60 -0.51
C ILE A 248 -19.96 12.41 0.14
N GLU A 249 -20.46 13.40 0.87
CA GLU A 249 -21.80 13.33 1.47
C GLU A 249 -22.87 13.11 0.40
N SER A 250 -22.83 13.88 -0.69
CA SER A 250 -23.78 13.74 -1.79
C SER A 250 -23.66 12.41 -2.53
N ALA A 251 -22.44 11.89 -2.74
CA ALA A 251 -22.20 10.64 -3.47
C ALA A 251 -22.59 9.40 -2.65
N THR A 252 -22.51 9.50 -1.32
CA THR A 252 -22.92 8.43 -0.41
C THR A 252 -24.41 8.48 -0.07
N ASP A 253 -25.12 9.56 -0.40
CA ASP A 253 -26.56 9.66 -0.19
C ASP A 253 -27.32 8.64 -1.08
N GLY A 254 -28.19 7.86 -0.45
CA GLY A 254 -28.99 6.83 -1.13
C GLY A 254 -28.31 5.49 -1.41
N VAL A 255 -27.00 5.35 -1.16
CA VAL A 255 -26.27 4.07 -1.30
C VAL A 255 -26.82 3.02 -0.34
N GLN A 256 -27.11 1.82 -0.85
CA GLN A 256 -27.50 0.68 0.00
C GLN A 256 -26.27 0.02 0.61
N TRP A 257 -26.16 0.06 1.95
CA TRP A 257 -25.04 -0.54 2.68
C TRP A 257 -25.25 -2.03 3.03
N GLU A 258 -26.49 -2.49 2.98
CA GLU A 258 -26.90 -3.87 3.22
C GLU A 258 -27.51 -4.43 1.93
N TYR A 259 -26.98 -5.56 1.46
CA TYR A 259 -27.51 -6.31 0.32
C TYR A 259 -28.80 -7.04 0.71
N GLU A 260 -28.78 -7.69 1.87
CA GLU A 260 -29.91 -8.35 2.52
C GLU A 260 -29.84 -8.10 4.04
N PRO A 261 -30.92 -8.36 4.81
CA PRO A 261 -30.88 -8.15 6.25
C PRO A 261 -29.71 -8.89 6.93
N ASN A 262 -28.79 -8.13 7.53
CA ASN A 262 -27.54 -8.62 8.15
C ASN A 262 -26.46 -9.13 7.16
N VAL A 263 -26.60 -8.86 5.87
CA VAL A 263 -25.60 -9.13 4.84
C VAL A 263 -25.15 -7.79 4.27
N TYR A 264 -23.94 -7.36 4.63
CA TYR A 264 -23.37 -6.12 4.09
C TYR A 264 -23.22 -6.20 2.56
N ALA A 265 -23.45 -5.09 1.87
CA ALA A 265 -23.18 -4.96 0.45
C ALA A 265 -21.67 -4.76 0.19
N ARG A 266 -21.23 -4.97 -1.05
CA ARG A 266 -19.85 -4.71 -1.47
C ARG A 266 -19.52 -3.23 -1.39
N ALA A 267 -20.50 -2.34 -1.57
CA ALA A 267 -20.37 -0.91 -1.29
C ALA A 267 -19.85 -0.64 0.13
N TYR A 268 -20.39 -1.33 1.15
CA TYR A 268 -19.94 -1.20 2.53
C TYR A 268 -18.48 -1.65 2.70
N ASP A 269 -18.10 -2.79 2.12
CA ASP A 269 -16.71 -3.27 2.20
C ASP A 269 -15.72 -2.32 1.52
N ARG A 270 -16.08 -1.78 0.34
CA ARG A 270 -15.25 -0.80 -0.38
C ARG A 270 -15.06 0.46 0.44
N TRP A 271 -16.15 1.02 0.96
CA TRP A 271 -16.13 2.21 1.80
C TRP A 271 -15.34 1.99 3.09
N ARG A 272 -15.53 0.85 3.74
CA ARG A 272 -14.76 0.48 4.92
C ARG A 272 -13.28 0.30 4.61
N GLY A 273 -12.92 -0.27 3.45
CA GLY A 273 -11.54 -0.41 3.00
C GLY A 273 -10.81 0.94 3.02
N VAL A 274 -11.32 1.91 2.25
CA VAL A 274 -10.71 3.24 2.17
C VAL A 274 -10.73 4.01 3.51
N GLN A 275 -11.70 3.75 4.39
CA GLN A 275 -11.68 4.31 5.74
C GLN A 275 -10.58 3.71 6.63
N MET A 276 -10.32 2.40 6.49
CA MET A 276 -9.33 1.69 7.30
C MET A 276 -7.90 2.01 6.87
N ASP A 277 -7.66 2.28 5.58
CA ASP A 277 -6.35 2.69 5.07
C ASP A 277 -5.84 3.99 5.72
N HIS A 278 -6.77 4.84 6.18
CA HIS A 278 -6.50 6.12 6.84
C HIS A 278 -7.19 6.25 8.20
N LEU A 279 -7.31 5.16 8.95
CA LEU A 279 -8.09 5.16 10.19
C LEU A 279 -7.59 6.23 11.18
N GLY A 280 -8.46 7.20 11.49
CA GLY A 280 -8.16 8.32 12.39
C GLY A 280 -7.21 9.39 11.83
N GLN A 281 -6.61 9.16 10.66
CA GLN A 281 -5.63 10.09 10.08
C GLN A 281 -6.25 11.42 9.62
N PRO A 282 -7.39 11.48 8.91
CA PRO A 282 -7.95 12.76 8.44
C PRO A 282 -8.35 13.69 9.58
N ASP A 283 -8.98 13.16 10.63
CA ASP A 283 -9.40 13.96 11.79
C ASP A 283 -8.18 14.48 12.55
N HIS A 284 -7.19 13.60 12.81
CA HIS A 284 -5.95 14.00 13.44
C HIS A 284 -5.16 15.03 12.60
N ALA A 285 -5.03 14.80 11.30
CA ALA A 285 -4.37 15.70 10.37
C ALA A 285 -5.06 17.07 10.34
N ARG A 286 -6.40 17.10 10.33
CA ARG A 286 -7.16 18.34 10.44
C ARG A 286 -6.90 19.06 11.77
N ASP A 287 -6.94 18.33 12.89
CA ASP A 287 -6.74 18.88 14.24
C ASP A 287 -5.35 19.50 14.42
N VAL A 288 -4.32 18.97 13.74
CA VAL A 288 -2.93 19.46 13.79
C VAL A 288 -2.55 20.33 12.58
N GLY A 289 -3.53 20.78 11.78
CA GLY A 289 -3.34 21.76 10.71
C GLY A 289 -2.63 21.23 9.45
N ARG A 290 -2.67 19.92 9.20
CA ARG A 290 -2.04 19.23 8.06
C ARG A 290 -3.02 19.08 6.88
N VAL A 291 -3.53 20.20 6.37
CA VAL A 291 -4.68 20.22 5.43
C VAL A 291 -4.40 19.55 4.08
N ALA A 292 -3.17 19.56 3.58
CA ALA A 292 -2.86 18.88 2.30
C ALA A 292 -3.06 17.36 2.38
N LEU A 293 -2.68 16.73 3.50
CA LEU A 293 -2.96 15.31 3.74
C LEU A 293 -4.46 15.04 3.85
N VAL A 294 -5.20 15.93 4.50
CA VAL A 294 -6.66 15.80 4.60
C VAL A 294 -7.29 15.80 3.21
N VAL A 295 -6.94 16.77 2.36
CA VAL A 295 -7.45 16.88 0.98
C VAL A 295 -7.05 15.67 0.14
N LEU A 296 -5.81 15.16 0.27
CA LEU A 296 -5.36 13.97 -0.44
C LEU A 296 -6.23 12.74 -0.08
N ILE A 297 -6.45 12.49 1.22
CA ILE A 297 -7.28 11.38 1.69
C ILE A 297 -8.75 11.58 1.29
N GLN A 298 -9.25 12.82 1.32
CA GLN A 298 -10.60 13.14 0.85
C GLN A 298 -10.76 12.86 -0.65
N ALA A 299 -9.75 13.15 -1.48
CA ALA A 299 -9.79 12.86 -2.91
C ALA A 299 -9.84 11.35 -3.18
N GLU A 300 -9.09 10.55 -2.42
CA GLU A 300 -9.17 9.09 -2.47
C GLU A 300 -10.56 8.59 -2.07
N ARG A 301 -11.10 9.10 -0.96
CA ARG A 301 -12.45 8.77 -0.50
C ARG A 301 -13.53 9.18 -1.48
N ALA A 302 -13.40 10.36 -2.10
CA ALA A 302 -14.33 10.86 -3.10
C ALA A 302 -14.34 9.96 -4.35
N THR A 303 -13.18 9.49 -4.78
CA THR A 303 -13.07 8.52 -5.89
C THR A 303 -13.86 7.25 -5.59
N VAL A 304 -13.70 6.69 -4.38
CA VAL A 304 -14.46 5.50 -3.98
C VAL A 304 -15.95 5.81 -3.81
N ALA A 305 -16.30 6.95 -3.20
CA ALA A 305 -17.68 7.36 -2.93
C ALA A 305 -18.52 7.43 -4.21
N GLU A 306 -17.96 8.00 -5.28
CA GLU A 306 -18.60 8.11 -6.61
C GLU A 306 -18.96 6.75 -7.21
N THR A 307 -18.28 5.68 -6.82
CA THR A 307 -18.48 4.34 -7.40
C THR A 307 -19.35 3.42 -6.55
N LEU A 308 -19.69 3.80 -5.31
CA LEU A 308 -20.33 2.88 -4.35
C LEU A 308 -21.69 2.37 -4.82
N ALA A 309 -22.49 3.19 -5.49
CA ALA A 309 -23.80 2.80 -6.00
C ALA A 309 -23.74 1.66 -7.04
N GLU A 310 -22.59 1.47 -7.71
CA GLU A 310 -22.40 0.35 -8.65
C GLU A 310 -22.22 -1.01 -7.95
N PHE A 311 -22.03 -1.00 -6.64
CA PHE A 311 -21.72 -2.19 -5.83
C PHE A 311 -22.70 -2.39 -4.67
N ASP A 312 -23.82 -1.67 -4.66
CA ASP A 312 -24.80 -1.71 -3.57
C ASP A 312 -25.74 -2.93 -3.67
N ASP A 313 -25.83 -3.54 -4.85
CA ASP A 313 -26.57 -4.77 -5.17
C ASP A 313 -25.68 -6.03 -5.25
N VAL A 314 -24.43 -5.93 -4.79
CA VAL A 314 -23.48 -7.05 -4.74
C VAL A 314 -23.24 -7.42 -3.26
N PRO A 315 -23.27 -8.71 -2.88
CA PRO A 315 -22.97 -9.11 -1.51
C PRO A 315 -21.51 -8.81 -1.14
N GLY A 316 -21.29 -8.31 0.07
CA GLY A 316 -19.98 -8.11 0.66
C GLY A 316 -19.32 -9.43 1.09
N TRP A 317 -18.01 -9.41 1.24
CA TRP A 317 -17.16 -10.56 1.56
C TRP A 317 -17.47 -11.21 2.91
N GLY A 318 -17.89 -10.41 3.90
CA GLY A 318 -18.27 -10.92 5.21
C GLY A 318 -19.56 -11.76 5.20
N GLY A 319 -20.42 -11.57 4.19
CA GLY A 319 -21.71 -12.25 4.05
C GLY A 319 -21.81 -13.20 2.85
N SER A 320 -20.90 -13.12 1.87
CA SER A 320 -20.89 -13.98 0.68
C SER A 320 -20.65 -15.47 0.98
N ARG A 321 -20.21 -15.83 2.20
CA ARG A 321 -20.12 -17.22 2.66
C ARG A 321 -21.48 -17.83 3.05
N ASP A 322 -22.46 -16.99 3.38
CA ASP A 322 -23.78 -17.41 3.85
C ASP A 322 -24.86 -17.25 2.76
N VAL A 323 -24.53 -16.65 1.62
CA VAL A 323 -25.41 -16.45 0.46
C VAL A 323 -24.81 -17.17 -0.75
N ASP A 324 -25.60 -18.01 -1.40
CA ASP A 324 -25.20 -18.79 -2.59
C ASP A 324 -25.17 -17.87 -3.83
N THR A 325 -24.16 -16.99 -3.89
CA THR A 325 -23.98 -16.02 -4.99
C THR A 325 -22.65 -16.29 -5.68
N GLU A 326 -22.69 -16.97 -6.82
CA GLU A 326 -21.58 -17.03 -7.78
C GLU A 326 -21.65 -15.76 -8.64
N LEU A 327 -20.57 -14.96 -8.65
CA LEU A 327 -20.52 -13.72 -9.45
C LEU A 327 -20.00 -13.94 -10.86
N LEU A 328 -19.16 -14.96 -11.05
CA LEU A 328 -18.66 -15.40 -12.35
C LEU A 328 -19.35 -16.70 -12.74
N ASP A 329 -19.97 -16.71 -13.91
CA ASP A 329 -20.56 -17.94 -14.47
C ASP A 329 -19.45 -18.89 -14.98
N ASP A 330 -18.31 -18.34 -15.42
CA ASP A 330 -17.11 -19.09 -15.78
C ASP A 330 -15.81 -18.29 -15.57
N ALA A 331 -14.67 -18.99 -15.53
CA ALA A 331 -13.38 -18.37 -15.31
C ALA A 331 -12.90 -17.49 -16.49
N ALA A 332 -13.48 -17.60 -17.69
CA ALA A 332 -13.10 -16.74 -18.82
C ALA A 332 -13.64 -15.31 -18.65
N GLU A 333 -14.70 -15.13 -17.86
CA GLU A 333 -15.18 -13.80 -17.44
C GLU A 333 -14.11 -13.04 -16.66
N LEU A 334 -13.28 -13.72 -15.85
CA LEU A 334 -12.17 -13.08 -15.12
C LEU A 334 -11.19 -12.36 -16.05
N VAL A 335 -10.89 -12.96 -17.20
CA VAL A 335 -10.02 -12.36 -18.23
C VAL A 335 -10.69 -11.11 -18.83
N ALA A 336 -12.01 -11.15 -19.03
CA ALA A 336 -12.76 -10.01 -19.55
C ALA A 336 -12.77 -8.84 -18.56
N GLU A 337 -12.94 -9.12 -17.26
CA GLU A 337 -12.90 -8.11 -16.20
C GLU A 337 -11.54 -7.42 -16.14
N LYS A 338 -10.43 -8.17 -16.16
CA LYS A 338 -9.10 -7.56 -16.13
C LYS A 338 -8.79 -6.76 -17.40
N ARG A 339 -9.25 -7.22 -18.57
CA ARG A 339 -9.10 -6.44 -19.81
C ARG A 339 -9.87 -5.13 -19.75
N ALA A 340 -11.12 -5.17 -19.27
CA ALA A 340 -11.92 -3.97 -19.09
C ALA A 340 -11.26 -2.99 -18.11
N ALA A 341 -10.73 -3.49 -16.99
CA ALA A 341 -9.97 -2.67 -16.05
C ALA A 341 -8.72 -2.07 -16.70
N SER A 342 -7.90 -2.87 -17.39
CA SER A 342 -6.70 -2.38 -18.07
C SER A 342 -7.02 -1.31 -19.12
N ASP A 343 -8.06 -1.51 -19.94
CA ASP A 343 -8.48 -0.55 -20.96
C ASP A 343 -8.92 0.79 -20.34
N ARG A 344 -9.69 0.76 -19.24
CA ARG A 344 -10.13 1.98 -18.54
C ARG A 344 -9.00 2.69 -17.81
N LEU A 345 -8.11 1.95 -17.16
CA LEU A 345 -6.90 2.49 -16.54
C LEU A 345 -6.04 3.20 -17.59
N ALA A 346 -5.87 2.61 -18.77
CA ALA A 346 -5.09 3.21 -19.86
C ALA A 346 -5.77 4.47 -20.43
N ALA A 347 -7.08 4.41 -20.68
CA ALA A 347 -7.84 5.57 -21.14
C ALA A 347 -7.81 6.72 -20.12
N THR A 348 -7.85 6.40 -18.82
CA THR A 348 -7.76 7.37 -17.74
C THR A 348 -6.36 7.96 -17.65
N ALA A 349 -5.30 7.16 -17.80
CA ALA A 349 -3.92 7.64 -17.87
C ALA A 349 -3.74 8.69 -18.98
N ASP A 350 -4.30 8.43 -20.16
CA ASP A 350 -4.28 9.38 -21.28
C ASP A 350 -5.08 10.66 -20.98
N ALA A 351 -6.20 10.54 -20.26
CA ALA A 351 -7.08 11.67 -19.94
C ALA A 351 -6.50 12.61 -18.87
N VAL A 352 -5.92 12.06 -17.80
CA VAL A 352 -5.29 12.86 -16.72
C VAL A 352 -3.91 13.37 -17.12
N GLY A 353 -3.25 12.71 -18.07
CA GLY A 353 -1.95 13.12 -18.59
C GLY A 353 -0.90 13.23 -17.50
N SER A 354 -0.37 14.44 -17.29
CA SER A 354 0.65 14.73 -16.29
C SER A 354 0.10 15.34 -14.99
N ASP A 355 -1.21 15.30 -14.75
CA ASP A 355 -1.78 15.80 -13.50
C ASP A 355 -1.31 14.93 -12.31
N PRO A 356 -0.65 15.51 -11.28
CA PRO A 356 -0.12 14.73 -10.17
C PRO A 356 -1.18 13.98 -9.38
N LEU A 357 -2.34 14.59 -9.15
CA LEU A 357 -3.42 13.95 -8.39
C LEU A 357 -4.06 12.82 -9.21
N GLY A 358 -4.28 13.03 -10.50
CA GLY A 358 -4.77 11.99 -11.40
C GLY A 358 -3.83 10.79 -11.43
N ALA A 359 -2.52 11.02 -11.52
CA ALA A 359 -1.51 9.96 -11.45
C ALA A 359 -1.49 9.25 -10.08
N HIS A 360 -1.66 9.98 -8.98
CA HIS A 360 -1.75 9.40 -7.63
C HIS A 360 -2.93 8.46 -7.48
N LEU A 361 -4.13 8.92 -7.81
CA LEU A 361 -5.36 8.13 -7.71
C LEU A 361 -5.33 6.92 -8.66
N LEU A 362 -4.76 7.10 -9.86
CA LEU A 362 -4.65 6.00 -10.82
C LEU A 362 -3.68 4.92 -10.34
N ARG A 363 -2.61 5.28 -9.63
CA ARG A 363 -1.72 4.30 -8.99
C ARG A 363 -2.43 3.49 -7.91
N GLN A 364 -3.32 4.10 -7.12
CA GLN A 364 -4.14 3.37 -6.14
C GLN A 364 -5.06 2.34 -6.83
N ALA A 365 -5.71 2.74 -7.93
CA ALA A 365 -6.53 1.83 -8.73
C ALA A 365 -5.71 0.68 -9.35
N ILE A 366 -4.49 0.95 -9.83
CA ILE A 366 -3.56 -0.08 -10.34
C ILE A 366 -3.13 -1.04 -9.22
N GLN A 367 -2.82 -0.55 -8.03
CA GLN A 367 -2.45 -1.39 -6.89
C GLN A 367 -3.55 -2.38 -6.52
N ASN A 368 -4.83 -2.01 -6.65
CA ASN A 368 -5.95 -2.94 -6.47
C ASN A 368 -5.93 -4.09 -7.48
N VAL A 369 -5.53 -3.84 -8.73
CA VAL A 369 -5.34 -4.87 -9.76
C VAL A 369 -4.12 -5.75 -9.43
N GLU A 370 -3.02 -5.17 -8.99
CA GLU A 370 -1.80 -5.90 -8.61
C GLU A 370 -2.02 -6.80 -7.39
N GLN A 371 -2.83 -6.36 -6.42
CA GLN A 371 -3.24 -7.18 -5.27
C GLN A 371 -4.13 -8.34 -5.70
N ALA A 372 -5.04 -8.13 -6.66
CA ALA A 372 -5.85 -9.19 -7.25
C ALA A 372 -4.97 -10.21 -7.98
N ASP A 373 -4.03 -9.75 -8.80
CA ASP A 373 -3.07 -10.58 -9.51
C ASP A 373 -2.21 -11.41 -8.54
N SER A 374 -1.70 -10.79 -7.47
CA SER A 374 -0.93 -11.48 -6.42
C SER A 374 -1.75 -12.55 -5.70
N SER A 375 -3.04 -12.27 -5.49
CA SER A 375 -3.97 -13.21 -4.85
C SER A 375 -4.28 -14.39 -5.78
N LEU A 376 -4.48 -14.13 -7.08
CA LEU A 376 -4.69 -15.17 -8.09
C LEU A 376 -3.44 -16.02 -8.31
N ASP A 377 -2.24 -15.43 -8.29
CA ASP A 377 -0.99 -16.19 -8.39
C ASP A 377 -0.82 -17.12 -7.18
N ARG A 378 -1.08 -16.60 -5.97
CA ARG A 378 -1.10 -17.41 -4.75
C ARG A 378 -2.18 -18.51 -4.83
N LEU A 379 -3.36 -18.22 -5.36
CA LEU A 379 -4.43 -19.19 -5.55
C LEU A 379 -3.99 -20.31 -6.52
N ARG A 380 -3.34 -19.95 -7.62
CA ARG A 380 -2.75 -20.87 -8.60
C ARG A 380 -1.70 -21.78 -7.95
N GLU A 381 -0.80 -21.24 -7.14
CA GLU A 381 0.19 -22.02 -6.38
C GLU A 381 -0.48 -22.98 -5.38
N ASN A 382 -1.62 -22.55 -4.81
CA ASN A 382 -2.38 -23.26 -3.78
C ASN A 382 -3.61 -24.03 -4.29
N VAL A 383 -3.64 -24.42 -5.57
CA VAL A 383 -4.66 -25.29 -6.23
C VAL A 383 -5.16 -26.48 -5.40
N ARG A 384 -4.36 -26.92 -4.43
CA ARG A 384 -4.54 -28.10 -3.61
C ARG A 384 -5.24 -27.83 -2.27
N SER A 385 -5.10 -26.66 -1.68
CA SER A 385 -5.56 -26.37 -0.31
C SER A 385 -7.04 -26.04 -0.26
N ASP A 386 -7.52 -25.28 -1.22
CA ASP A 386 -8.81 -24.61 -1.08
C ASP A 386 -9.95 -25.49 -1.59
N ASP A 387 -11.05 -25.54 -0.84
CA ASP A 387 -12.27 -26.24 -1.28
C ASP A 387 -12.90 -25.55 -2.51
N SER A 388 -13.98 -26.12 -3.07
CA SER A 388 -14.57 -25.56 -4.30
C SER A 388 -15.22 -24.20 -4.07
N GLU A 389 -15.84 -24.00 -2.91
CA GLU A 389 -16.51 -22.76 -2.53
C GLU A 389 -15.48 -21.65 -2.27
N GLN A 390 -14.43 -21.97 -1.51
CA GLN A 390 -13.33 -21.04 -1.27
C GLN A 390 -12.61 -20.66 -2.58
N TRP A 391 -12.43 -21.61 -3.50
CA TRP A 391 -11.81 -21.33 -4.81
C TRP A 391 -12.64 -20.35 -5.63
N GLN A 392 -13.95 -20.58 -5.76
CA GLN A 392 -14.83 -19.66 -6.49
C GLN A 392 -14.87 -18.28 -5.82
N ALA A 393 -14.93 -18.24 -4.49
CA ALA A 393 -14.92 -16.99 -3.74
C ALA A 393 -13.66 -16.14 -4.01
N GLU A 394 -12.48 -16.75 -4.13
CA GLU A 394 -11.26 -16.01 -4.46
C GLU A 394 -11.24 -15.52 -5.93
N LEU A 395 -11.84 -16.27 -6.87
CA LEU A 395 -12.02 -15.80 -8.26
C LEU A 395 -12.98 -14.60 -8.34
N ASP A 396 -14.12 -14.71 -7.67
CA ASP A 396 -15.13 -13.65 -7.58
C ASP A 396 -14.56 -12.40 -6.90
N ARG A 397 -13.73 -12.59 -5.87
CA ARG A 397 -12.99 -11.49 -5.21
C ARG A 397 -12.06 -10.75 -6.17
N ALA A 398 -11.28 -11.49 -6.97
CA ALA A 398 -10.38 -10.89 -7.95
C ALA A 398 -11.17 -10.12 -9.03
N ALA A 399 -12.27 -10.70 -9.53
CA ALA A 399 -13.15 -10.01 -10.48
C ALA A 399 -13.75 -8.72 -9.89
N LEU A 400 -14.20 -8.73 -8.64
CA LEU A 400 -14.69 -7.52 -7.97
C LEU A 400 -13.58 -6.48 -7.74
N GLN A 401 -12.33 -6.88 -7.56
CA GLN A 401 -11.20 -5.95 -7.49
C GLN A 401 -10.92 -5.33 -8.86
N TYR A 402 -10.97 -6.09 -9.94
CA TYR A 402 -10.83 -5.55 -11.31
C TYR A 402 -11.98 -4.59 -11.65
N ARG A 403 -13.24 -4.98 -11.38
CA ARG A 403 -14.42 -4.09 -11.55
C ARG A 403 -14.28 -2.82 -10.73
N GLY A 404 -13.81 -2.95 -9.49
CA GLY A 404 -13.53 -1.85 -8.60
C GLY A 404 -12.52 -0.86 -9.19
N ALA A 405 -11.35 -1.35 -9.59
CA ALA A 405 -10.32 -0.53 -10.22
C ALA A 405 -10.80 0.15 -11.52
N ALA A 406 -11.63 -0.56 -12.29
CA ALA A 406 -12.25 -0.06 -13.51
C ALA A 406 -13.23 1.11 -13.24
N ALA A 407 -14.04 1.00 -12.18
CA ALA A 407 -14.96 2.06 -11.76
C ALA A 407 -14.21 3.26 -11.17
N ASP A 408 -13.21 3.00 -10.31
CA ASP A 408 -12.38 4.05 -9.73
C ASP A 408 -11.66 4.84 -10.83
N ALA A 409 -11.13 4.16 -11.86
CA ALA A 409 -10.51 4.81 -13.02
C ALA A 409 -11.47 5.81 -13.70
N ASP A 410 -12.71 5.41 -13.96
CA ASP A 410 -13.72 6.25 -14.60
C ASP A 410 -14.09 7.49 -13.77
N ALA A 411 -13.99 7.41 -12.43
CA ALA A 411 -14.30 8.50 -11.51
C ALA A 411 -13.17 9.55 -11.39
N ILE A 412 -11.91 9.15 -11.58
CA ILE A 412 -10.71 10.00 -11.35
C ILE A 412 -10.80 11.36 -12.06
N PRO A 413 -11.15 11.49 -13.36
CA PRO A 413 -11.19 12.78 -14.03
C PRO A 413 -12.14 13.79 -13.35
N THR A 414 -13.25 13.31 -12.79
CA THR A 414 -14.20 14.15 -12.04
C THR A 414 -13.55 14.67 -10.76
N ILE A 415 -12.88 13.80 -10.00
CA ILE A 415 -12.22 14.17 -8.74
C ILE A 415 -11.06 15.14 -9.00
N VAL A 416 -10.25 14.91 -10.03
CA VAL A 416 -9.19 15.85 -10.44
C VAL A 416 -9.77 17.22 -10.77
N SER A 417 -10.90 17.27 -11.49
CA SER A 417 -11.57 18.55 -11.78
C SER A 417 -12.12 19.25 -10.54
N LEU A 418 -12.48 18.52 -9.48
CA LEU A 418 -12.91 19.08 -8.20
C LEU A 418 -11.75 19.61 -7.36
N VAL A 419 -10.50 19.25 -7.67
CA VAL A 419 -9.31 19.75 -6.95
C VAL A 419 -8.52 20.76 -7.78
N ALA A 420 -8.70 20.80 -9.09
CA ALA A 420 -8.03 21.75 -9.96
C ALA A 420 -8.39 23.22 -9.59
N ASP A 421 -7.45 24.13 -9.88
CA ASP A 421 -7.66 25.57 -9.70
C ASP A 421 -8.88 26.04 -10.49
N GLU A 422 -9.79 26.79 -9.85
CA GLU A 422 -10.81 27.55 -10.59
C GLU A 422 -10.11 28.70 -11.32
N GLY A 423 -10.00 28.58 -12.65
CA GLY A 423 -9.29 29.56 -13.49
C GLY A 423 -9.97 30.92 -13.63
#